data_AF-A0A958IAF2-F1
#
_entry.id   AF-A0A958IAF2-F1
#
_cell.length_a   1.000
_cell.length_b   1.000
_cell.length_c   1.000
_cell.angle_alpha   90.00
_cell.angle_beta   90.00
_cell.angle_gamma   90.00
#
_symmetry.space_group_name_H-M   'P 1'
#
loop_
_entity.id
_entity.type
_entity.pdbx_description
1 polymer ?
#
loop_
_entity_poly.entity_id
_entity_poly.type
_entity_poly.pdbx_seq_one_letter_code
_entity_poly.pdbx_strand_id
1 'polypeptide(L)'
;MINRQNGRLKVSQVLKTPSEVERFRNRLEKSSGFALYFAVYDEPASLKKNSTLLKKSLGKACQEISLEKATRPIDFMMEKIGELPPEVLVHIPDFSITRDKALEKDGTDLLELLNVRLFELREIKRPLLLSLSLDMFEELSGGDFDVWDWRNGLFSFEAERDYRFRNGFFLLDLLHDTDPCRFVYQKQQQLKFYHHLQREYQSREFPFRTLYDFHVLGKIGRLYYRLGEYDEATNHFFEQRRIAESMGEQRLMPEILNNLAIVQEGRGQFAEARDLIEKALDIVNQVFRGEHNPTRTLLYSNLGDVQCSLGSYGEALKNCRQALRMQEYKLGQRHPDMLPVLVKLARVYRKRGQFEDALDCCRRGLHIIERKLDLHHPYISSMLQQIALNYFEQGKHLIAKRYIDRTLENAERYLGSEHPFMGLLLEQIGRAFYFSEDYEKALKYFYWALDIRNRKIGPGDLAIAHIYINVARVYLATGNVEDARNALQGSLALFRITLPQGHPEISKLEKLIAENPELASESPVPTEFS
;
A
#
# COMPACT_ATOMS: atom_id res chain seq x y z
N MET A 1 3.06 -25.51 -13.25
CA MET A 1 1.65 -25.83 -12.87
C MET A 1 1.21 -24.91 -11.74
N ILE A 2 -0.09 -24.86 -11.42
CA ILE A 2 -0.64 -24.21 -10.23
C ILE A 2 -1.40 -25.31 -9.50
N ASN A 3 -1.06 -25.57 -8.25
CA ASN A 3 -1.93 -26.33 -7.38
C ASN A 3 -2.56 -25.36 -6.40
N ARG A 4 -3.89 -25.23 -6.43
CA ARG A 4 -4.64 -24.42 -5.48
C ARG A 4 -4.74 -25.20 -4.17
N GLN A 5 -3.64 -25.25 -3.41
CA GLN A 5 -3.66 -25.60 -2.00
C GLN A 5 -3.38 -24.31 -1.20
N ASN A 6 -4.34 -23.91 -0.37
CA ASN A 6 -4.22 -22.81 0.59
C ASN A 6 -4.15 -21.39 -0.01
N GLY A 7 -4.77 -21.14 -1.17
CA GLY A 7 -4.98 -19.78 -1.67
C GLY A 7 -3.73 -19.03 -2.15
N ARG A 8 -2.60 -19.72 -2.39
CA ARG A 8 -1.38 -19.12 -2.96
C ARG A 8 -1.08 -19.72 -4.34
N LEU A 9 -0.60 -18.87 -5.25
CA LEU A 9 -0.03 -19.28 -6.52
C LEU A 9 1.41 -19.76 -6.30
N LYS A 10 1.68 -21.04 -6.55
CA LYS A 10 3.04 -21.62 -6.51
C LYS A 10 3.48 -22.00 -7.91
N VAL A 11 4.71 -21.61 -8.28
CA VAL A 11 5.41 -22.16 -9.46
C VAL A 11 5.55 -23.67 -9.25
N SER A 12 4.72 -24.49 -9.89
CA SER A 12 4.83 -25.95 -9.66
C SER A 12 5.94 -26.62 -10.47
N GLN A 13 6.47 -25.97 -11.52
CA GLN A 13 7.39 -26.63 -12.42
C GLN A 13 8.19 -25.61 -13.24
N VAL A 14 9.52 -25.70 -13.15
CA VAL A 14 10.46 -25.02 -14.04
C VAL A 14 10.71 -25.98 -15.20
N LEU A 15 10.60 -25.53 -16.46
CA LEU A 15 10.83 -26.39 -17.62
C LEU A 15 12.34 -26.60 -17.81
N LYS A 16 12.92 -27.62 -17.18
CA LYS A 16 14.37 -27.89 -17.21
C LYS A 16 14.75 -29.04 -18.14
N THR A 17 13.80 -29.93 -18.45
CA THR A 17 14.08 -31.14 -19.22
C THR A 17 13.27 -31.21 -20.52
N PRO A 18 13.77 -31.86 -21.59
CA PRO A 18 13.03 -32.05 -22.84
C PRO A 18 11.65 -32.70 -22.65
N SER A 19 11.51 -33.62 -21.70
CA SER A 19 10.23 -34.28 -21.35
C SER A 19 9.20 -33.31 -20.73
N GLU A 20 9.66 -32.27 -20.02
CA GLU A 20 8.78 -31.25 -19.46
C GLU A 20 8.31 -30.26 -20.51
N VAL A 21 9.21 -29.89 -21.43
CA VAL A 21 8.89 -29.09 -22.61
C VAL A 21 7.86 -29.82 -23.47
N GLU A 22 8.02 -31.13 -23.67
CA GLU A 22 7.05 -31.97 -24.39
C GLU A 22 5.68 -32.01 -23.70
N ARG A 23 5.64 -32.10 -22.37
CA ARG A 23 4.38 -32.05 -21.59
C ARG A 23 3.72 -30.68 -21.60
N PHE A 24 4.48 -29.60 -21.72
CA PHE A 24 3.95 -28.25 -21.91
C PHE A 24 3.36 -28.09 -23.31
N ARG A 25 4.12 -28.51 -24.34
CA ARG A 25 3.68 -28.52 -25.74
C ARG A 25 2.37 -29.29 -25.92
N ASN A 26 2.30 -30.52 -25.41
CA ASN A 26 1.09 -31.33 -25.46
C ASN A 26 -0.12 -30.70 -24.76
N ARG A 27 0.10 -29.87 -23.72
CA ARG A 27 -0.99 -29.15 -23.02
C ARG A 27 -1.47 -27.93 -23.81
N LEU A 28 -0.55 -27.17 -24.40
CA LEU A 28 -0.87 -26.08 -25.32
C LEU A 28 -1.59 -26.56 -26.58
N GLU A 29 -1.21 -27.73 -27.10
CA GLU A 29 -1.87 -28.36 -28.25
C GLU A 29 -3.29 -28.83 -27.93
N LYS A 30 -3.53 -29.29 -26.70
CA LYS A 30 -4.86 -29.75 -26.24
C LYS A 30 -5.74 -28.65 -25.67
N SER A 31 -5.22 -27.43 -25.42
CA SER A 31 -6.04 -26.32 -24.94
C SER A 31 -6.91 -25.75 -26.06
N SER A 32 -8.21 -26.01 -25.98
CA SER A 32 -9.26 -25.39 -26.80
C SER A 32 -9.96 -24.28 -26.00
N GLY A 33 -10.10 -23.08 -26.58
CA GLY A 33 -10.74 -21.92 -25.92
C GLY A 33 -9.75 -20.99 -25.20
N PHE A 34 -10.28 -20.06 -24.41
CA PHE A 34 -9.47 -19.08 -23.67
C PHE A 34 -8.60 -19.77 -22.60
N ALA A 35 -7.29 -19.61 -22.71
CA ALA A 35 -6.32 -20.04 -21.71
C ALA A 35 -5.19 -19.04 -21.63
N LEU A 36 -4.87 -18.57 -20.41
CA LEU A 36 -3.76 -17.65 -20.20
C LEU A 36 -2.56 -18.38 -19.60
N TYR A 37 -1.45 -18.32 -20.32
CA TYR A 37 -0.16 -18.83 -19.92
C TYR A 37 0.75 -17.65 -19.61
N PHE A 38 1.69 -17.84 -18.69
CA PHE A 38 2.74 -16.87 -18.47
C PHE A 38 4.11 -17.53 -18.62
N ALA A 39 5.05 -16.78 -19.19
CA ALA A 39 6.47 -17.08 -19.24
C ALA A 39 7.21 -16.09 -18.34
N VAL A 40 7.70 -16.57 -17.20
CA VAL A 40 8.42 -15.70 -16.26
C VAL A 40 9.88 -15.58 -16.69
N TYR A 41 10.41 -14.35 -16.69
CA TYR A 41 11.81 -14.04 -16.95
C TYR A 41 12.43 -13.23 -15.79
N ASP A 42 13.74 -13.39 -15.62
CA ASP A 42 14.48 -12.72 -14.54
C ASP A 42 14.94 -11.31 -14.95
N GLU A 43 15.47 -11.13 -16.17
CA GLU A 43 15.92 -9.84 -16.68
C GLU A 43 15.32 -9.49 -18.05
N PRO A 44 15.00 -8.19 -18.32
CA PRO A 44 14.51 -7.73 -19.62
C PRO A 44 15.41 -8.14 -20.81
N ALA A 45 16.73 -8.14 -20.63
CA ALA A 45 17.69 -8.54 -21.66
C ALA A 45 17.53 -10.00 -22.12
N SER A 46 16.98 -10.86 -21.24
CA SER A 46 16.75 -12.28 -21.52
C SER A 46 15.48 -12.54 -22.33
N LEU A 47 14.58 -11.55 -22.49
CA LEU A 47 13.31 -11.72 -23.19
C LEU A 47 13.48 -12.21 -24.62
N LYS A 48 14.34 -11.57 -25.41
CA LYS A 48 14.55 -11.92 -26.83
C LYS A 48 15.07 -13.35 -26.99
N LYS A 49 15.99 -13.76 -26.12
CA LYS A 49 16.56 -15.11 -26.08
C LYS A 49 15.48 -16.14 -25.67
N ASN A 50 14.71 -15.84 -24.62
CA ASN A 50 13.65 -16.70 -24.12
C ASN A 50 12.50 -16.85 -25.12
N SER A 51 12.11 -15.76 -25.81
CA SER A 51 11.12 -15.75 -26.90
C SER A 51 11.55 -16.67 -28.06
N THR A 52 12.81 -16.59 -28.45
CA THR A 52 13.36 -17.43 -29.52
C THR A 52 13.37 -18.91 -29.13
N LEU A 53 13.72 -19.22 -27.89
CA LEU A 53 13.70 -20.57 -27.33
C LEU A 53 12.27 -21.14 -27.26
N LEU A 54 11.32 -20.32 -26.79
CA LEU A 54 9.90 -20.62 -26.72
C LEU A 54 9.34 -20.96 -28.10
N LYS A 55 9.56 -20.11 -29.10
CA LYS A 55 9.15 -20.35 -30.50
C LYS A 55 9.68 -21.67 -31.04
N LYS A 56 10.97 -21.94 -30.83
CA LYS A 56 11.59 -23.21 -31.27
C LYS A 56 10.99 -24.44 -30.57
N SER A 57 10.49 -24.26 -29.35
CA SER A 57 10.02 -25.34 -28.50
C SER A 57 8.53 -25.64 -28.63
N LEU A 58 7.70 -24.75 -29.20
CA LEU A 58 6.24 -24.85 -29.08
C LEU A 58 5.49 -25.49 -30.25
N GLY A 59 6.13 -25.76 -31.39
CA GLY A 59 5.58 -26.60 -32.48
C GLY A 59 4.38 -26.03 -33.27
N LYS A 60 3.48 -25.25 -32.64
CA LYS A 60 2.42 -24.46 -33.30
C LYS A 60 2.99 -23.19 -33.95
N ALA A 61 2.28 -22.64 -34.94
CA ALA A 61 2.47 -21.26 -35.37
C ALA A 61 2.24 -20.34 -34.15
N CYS A 62 3.33 -19.88 -33.54
CA CYS A 62 3.33 -18.92 -32.44
C CYS A 62 3.54 -17.53 -33.05
N GLN A 63 2.52 -16.68 -32.97
CA GLN A 63 2.62 -15.31 -33.44
C GLN A 63 2.96 -14.40 -32.27
N GLU A 64 4.06 -13.65 -32.42
CA GLU A 64 4.40 -12.60 -31.46
C GLU A 64 3.66 -11.30 -31.80
N ILE A 65 3.10 -10.66 -30.77
CA ILE A 65 2.56 -9.30 -30.83
C ILE A 65 3.37 -8.47 -29.84
N SER A 66 4.12 -7.51 -30.36
CA SER A 66 4.88 -6.55 -29.54
C SER A 66 4.03 -5.33 -29.25
N LEU A 67 4.00 -4.92 -27.99
CA LEU A 67 3.26 -3.75 -27.50
C LEU A 67 4.14 -2.49 -27.35
N GLU A 68 5.46 -2.60 -27.50
CA GLU A 68 6.43 -1.51 -27.27
C GLU A 68 6.12 -0.19 -27.98
N LYS A 69 5.49 -0.24 -29.16
CA LYS A 69 5.15 0.94 -29.97
C LYS A 69 3.67 1.32 -29.92
N ALA A 70 2.86 0.58 -29.17
CA ALA A 70 1.44 0.80 -29.10
C ALA A 70 1.13 2.00 -28.18
N THR A 71 0.37 2.96 -28.69
CA THR A 71 -0.14 4.09 -27.89
C THR A 71 -1.22 3.66 -26.92
N ARG A 72 -2.01 2.63 -27.27
CA ARG A 72 -2.98 1.95 -26.40
C ARG A 72 -2.70 0.44 -26.39
N PRO A 73 -1.79 -0.03 -25.53
CA PRO A 73 -1.28 -1.40 -25.60
C PRO A 73 -2.36 -2.48 -25.56
N ILE A 74 -3.36 -2.38 -24.68
CA ILE A 74 -4.41 -3.39 -24.56
C ILE A 74 -5.35 -3.38 -25.76
N ASP A 75 -5.77 -2.22 -26.25
CA ASP A 75 -6.64 -2.14 -27.43
C ASP A 75 -5.94 -2.70 -28.68
N PHE A 76 -4.68 -2.28 -28.90
CA PHE A 76 -3.85 -2.78 -29.99
C PHE A 76 -3.65 -4.30 -29.90
N MET A 77 -3.39 -4.81 -28.70
CA MET A 77 -3.27 -6.24 -28.44
C MET A 77 -4.54 -6.98 -28.83
N MET A 78 -5.71 -6.50 -28.39
CA MET A 78 -7.01 -7.14 -28.68
C MET A 78 -7.34 -7.12 -30.18
N GLU A 79 -7.10 -6.00 -30.87
CA GLU A 79 -7.27 -5.86 -32.32
C GLU A 79 -6.41 -6.88 -33.08
N LYS A 80 -5.11 -6.93 -32.76
CA LYS A 80 -4.16 -7.84 -33.42
C LYS A 80 -4.44 -9.31 -33.12
N ILE A 81 -4.94 -9.64 -31.93
CA ILE A 81 -5.41 -10.99 -31.62
C ILE A 81 -6.62 -11.36 -32.49
N GLY A 82 -7.53 -10.41 -32.73
CA GLY A 82 -8.73 -10.61 -33.56
C GLY A 82 -8.41 -10.92 -35.03
N GLU A 83 -7.34 -10.35 -35.58
CA GLU A 83 -6.89 -10.59 -36.97
C GLU A 83 -6.31 -11.99 -37.21
N LEU A 84 -5.89 -12.69 -36.15
CA LEU A 84 -5.19 -13.96 -36.27
C LEU A 84 -6.17 -15.15 -36.29
N PRO A 85 -5.84 -16.27 -36.94
CA PRO A 85 -6.64 -17.50 -36.87
C PRO A 85 -6.73 -18.06 -35.44
N PRO A 86 -7.87 -18.66 -35.02
CA PRO A 86 -8.10 -19.12 -33.64
C PRO A 86 -7.14 -20.26 -33.20
N GLU A 87 -6.48 -20.93 -34.12
CA GLU A 87 -5.55 -22.03 -33.84
C GLU A 87 -4.15 -21.56 -33.44
N VAL A 88 -3.83 -20.29 -33.74
CA VAL A 88 -2.53 -19.65 -33.49
C VAL A 88 -2.38 -19.28 -32.02
N LEU A 89 -1.26 -19.71 -31.43
CA LEU A 89 -0.86 -19.25 -30.11
C LEU A 89 -0.33 -17.82 -30.23
N VAL A 90 -0.87 -16.91 -29.42
CA VAL A 90 -0.37 -15.53 -29.37
C VAL A 90 0.58 -15.38 -28.20
N HIS A 91 1.77 -14.86 -28.46
CA HIS A 91 2.78 -14.53 -27.47
C HIS A 91 3.00 -13.03 -27.40
N ILE A 92 2.92 -12.46 -26.21
CA ILE A 92 3.22 -11.04 -25.94
C ILE A 92 4.49 -10.99 -25.09
N PRO A 93 5.66 -10.81 -25.72
CA PRO A 93 6.95 -10.95 -25.05
C PRO A 93 7.31 -9.72 -24.20
N ASP A 94 6.75 -8.55 -24.49
CA ASP A 94 7.13 -7.26 -23.91
C ASP A 94 6.05 -6.70 -22.98
N PHE A 95 5.13 -7.54 -22.47
CA PHE A 95 4.00 -7.09 -21.66
C PHE A 95 4.44 -6.30 -20.41
N SER A 96 5.35 -6.86 -19.61
CA SER A 96 5.87 -6.22 -18.39
C SER A 96 6.66 -4.96 -18.67
N ILE A 97 7.51 -4.96 -19.70
CA ILE A 97 8.26 -3.74 -20.10
C ILE A 97 7.30 -2.64 -20.52
N THR A 98 6.28 -2.98 -21.32
CA THR A 98 5.29 -2.02 -21.78
C THR A 98 4.44 -1.51 -20.63
N ARG A 99 4.11 -2.36 -19.63
CA ARG A 99 3.44 -1.93 -18.40
C ARG A 99 4.30 -0.93 -17.65
N ASP A 100 5.55 -1.27 -17.37
CA ASP A 100 6.42 -0.43 -16.55
C ASP A 100 6.61 0.95 -17.20
N LYS A 101 6.79 0.99 -18.54
CA LYS A 101 6.83 2.25 -19.30
C LYS A 101 5.51 3.04 -19.23
N ALA A 102 4.36 2.38 -19.28
CA ALA A 102 3.07 3.04 -19.19
C ALA A 102 2.83 3.60 -17.78
N LEU A 103 3.15 2.82 -16.74
CA LEU A 103 3.15 3.24 -15.35
C LEU A 103 4.03 4.47 -15.13
N GLU A 104 5.25 4.49 -15.67
CA GLU A 104 6.16 5.63 -15.56
C GLU A 104 5.67 6.86 -16.33
N LYS A 105 5.11 6.66 -17.53
CA LYS A 105 4.73 7.75 -18.43
C LYS A 105 3.45 8.46 -17.99
N ASP A 106 2.41 7.70 -17.67
CA ASP A 106 1.07 8.23 -17.42
C ASP A 106 0.33 7.54 -16.26
N GLY A 107 0.99 6.64 -15.53
CA GLY A 107 0.39 5.94 -14.39
C GLY A 107 -0.55 4.80 -14.78
N THR A 108 -0.62 4.45 -16.06
CA THR A 108 -1.46 3.35 -16.55
C THR A 108 -0.86 2.00 -16.15
N ASP A 109 -1.56 1.26 -15.29
CA ASP A 109 -1.23 -0.12 -14.99
C ASP A 109 -1.92 -1.06 -15.99
N LEU A 110 -1.16 -1.58 -16.96
CA LEU A 110 -1.69 -2.53 -17.94
C LEU A 110 -2.17 -3.85 -17.32
N LEU A 111 -1.59 -4.28 -16.20
CA LEU A 111 -2.02 -5.49 -15.53
C LEU A 111 -3.40 -5.30 -14.91
N GLU A 112 -3.61 -4.15 -14.29
CA GLU A 112 -4.91 -3.76 -13.78
C GLU A 112 -5.93 -3.53 -14.89
N LEU A 113 -5.52 -2.94 -16.00
CA LEU A 113 -6.40 -2.76 -17.16
C LEU A 113 -6.83 -4.11 -17.76
N LEU A 114 -5.95 -5.11 -17.80
CA LEU A 114 -6.33 -6.49 -18.18
C LEU A 114 -7.29 -7.12 -17.17
N ASN A 115 -7.05 -6.91 -15.87
CA ASN A 115 -7.87 -7.43 -14.79
C ASN A 115 -9.32 -6.90 -14.90
N VAL A 116 -9.47 -5.61 -15.14
CA VAL A 116 -10.75 -4.91 -15.38
C VAL A 116 -11.32 -5.21 -16.78
N ARG A 117 -10.60 -5.87 -17.69
CA ARG A 117 -11.11 -6.28 -19.01
C ARG A 117 -11.17 -7.79 -19.20
N LEU A 118 -11.18 -8.55 -18.10
CA LEU A 118 -11.13 -10.00 -18.12
C LEU A 118 -12.22 -10.64 -18.99
N PHE A 119 -13.43 -10.10 -18.98
CA PHE A 119 -14.54 -10.63 -19.79
C PHE A 119 -14.24 -10.58 -21.30
N GLU A 120 -13.66 -9.47 -21.78
CA GLU A 120 -13.27 -9.34 -23.19
C GLU A 120 -12.19 -10.35 -23.56
N LEU A 121 -11.27 -10.63 -22.63
CA LEU A 121 -10.27 -11.68 -22.82
C LEU A 121 -10.91 -13.07 -22.89
N ARG A 122 -11.98 -13.36 -22.13
CA ARG A 122 -12.67 -14.65 -22.17
C ARG A 122 -13.37 -14.94 -23.49
N GLU A 123 -13.75 -13.90 -24.24
CA GLU A 123 -14.29 -14.04 -25.61
C GLU A 123 -13.22 -14.51 -26.61
N ILE A 124 -11.94 -14.38 -26.27
CA ILE A 124 -10.83 -14.89 -27.07
C ILE A 124 -10.82 -16.42 -27.00
N LYS A 125 -11.30 -17.08 -28.05
CA LYS A 125 -11.36 -18.55 -28.14
C LYS A 125 -9.99 -19.22 -28.41
N ARG A 126 -8.89 -18.67 -27.89
CA ARG A 126 -7.52 -19.17 -28.12
C ARG A 126 -6.61 -18.99 -26.89
N PRO A 127 -5.50 -19.73 -26.82
CA PRO A 127 -4.50 -19.52 -25.76
C PRO A 127 -3.67 -18.24 -25.98
N LEU A 128 -3.40 -17.53 -24.89
CA LEU A 128 -2.50 -16.37 -24.83
C LEU A 128 -1.31 -16.71 -23.94
N LEU A 129 -0.11 -16.30 -24.34
CA LEU A 129 1.12 -16.39 -23.54
C LEU A 129 1.64 -14.98 -23.27
N LEU A 130 1.74 -14.58 -22.00
CA LEU A 130 2.34 -13.31 -21.61
C LEU A 130 3.72 -13.55 -20.99
N SER A 131 4.73 -12.84 -21.47
CA SER A 131 6.01 -12.81 -20.75
C SER A 131 5.94 -11.79 -19.62
N LEU A 132 6.23 -12.22 -18.40
CA LEU A 132 6.22 -11.36 -17.21
C LEU A 132 7.59 -11.35 -16.55
N SER A 133 7.97 -10.21 -15.97
CA SER A 133 9.07 -10.17 -15.02
C SER A 133 8.73 -11.00 -13.79
N LEU A 134 9.75 -11.50 -13.10
CA LEU A 134 9.57 -12.21 -11.83
C LEU A 134 8.79 -11.36 -10.81
N ASP A 135 9.05 -10.06 -10.75
CA ASP A 135 8.36 -9.12 -9.85
C ASP A 135 6.85 -9.02 -10.15
N MET A 136 6.49 -8.86 -11.42
CA MET A 136 5.09 -8.82 -11.86
C MET A 136 4.38 -10.16 -11.61
N PHE A 137 5.10 -11.27 -11.78
CA PHE A 137 4.56 -12.59 -11.46
C PHE A 137 4.30 -12.73 -9.95
N GLU A 138 5.21 -12.28 -9.10
CA GLU A 138 5.03 -12.30 -7.65
C GLU A 138 3.87 -11.38 -7.21
N GLU A 139 3.69 -10.22 -7.85
CA GLU A 139 2.56 -9.32 -7.67
C GLU A 139 1.21 -10.00 -8.01
N LEU A 140 1.12 -10.64 -9.18
CA LEU A 140 -0.03 -11.47 -9.57
C LEU A 140 -0.27 -12.64 -8.60
N SER A 141 0.80 -13.16 -7.99
CA SER A 141 0.74 -14.34 -7.14
C SER A 141 0.12 -14.07 -5.76
N GLY A 142 0.05 -12.80 -5.34
CA GLY A 142 -0.41 -12.41 -4.01
C GLY A 142 -1.48 -11.31 -3.94
N GLY A 143 -1.84 -10.64 -5.03
CA GLY A 143 -2.99 -9.72 -5.01
C GLY A 143 -4.36 -10.43 -4.81
N ASP A 144 -5.32 -9.74 -4.19
CA ASP A 144 -6.76 -10.05 -4.26
C ASP A 144 -7.32 -9.63 -5.64
N PHE A 145 -6.67 -10.08 -6.71
CA PHE A 145 -7.26 -9.98 -8.04
C PHE A 145 -8.44 -10.97 -8.10
N ASP A 146 -9.63 -10.49 -8.43
CA ASP A 146 -10.85 -11.32 -8.62
C ASP A 146 -10.78 -12.27 -9.85
N VAL A 147 -9.57 -12.49 -10.35
CA VAL A 147 -9.26 -12.93 -11.71
C VAL A 147 -8.13 -13.95 -11.52
N TRP A 148 -8.26 -15.25 -11.79
CA TRP A 148 -8.70 -15.97 -12.98
C TRP A 148 -9.29 -17.35 -12.58
N ASP A 149 -10.09 -18.01 -13.43
CA ASP A 149 -10.37 -19.46 -13.31
C ASP A 149 -9.26 -20.22 -14.08
N TRP A 150 -8.21 -20.64 -13.36
CA TRP A 150 -7.00 -21.23 -13.94
C TRP A 150 -7.27 -22.68 -14.35
N ARG A 151 -7.80 -22.90 -15.54
CA ARG A 151 -8.01 -24.28 -16.03
C ARG A 151 -6.71 -24.95 -16.47
N ASN A 152 -5.69 -24.22 -16.96
CA ASN A 152 -4.45 -24.82 -17.50
C ASN A 152 -3.16 -23.97 -17.32
N GLY A 153 -2.49 -24.06 -16.16
CA GLY A 153 -1.01 -24.02 -15.99
C GLY A 153 -0.15 -22.76 -16.31
N LEU A 154 0.76 -22.42 -15.38
CA LEU A 154 1.87 -21.44 -15.48
C LEU A 154 3.24 -22.15 -15.65
N PHE A 155 4.16 -21.55 -16.42
CA PHE A 155 5.50 -22.08 -16.73
C PHE A 155 6.60 -21.01 -16.59
N SER A 156 7.76 -21.35 -16.00
CA SER A 156 8.91 -20.43 -15.89
C SER A 156 10.13 -20.97 -16.64
N PHE A 157 10.94 -20.06 -17.20
CA PHE A 157 12.20 -20.34 -17.88
C PHE A 157 13.34 -19.60 -17.13
N GLU A 158 14.20 -20.33 -16.40
CA GLU A 158 15.40 -19.73 -15.78
C GLU A 158 16.55 -19.66 -16.81
N ALA A 159 17.19 -18.49 -16.95
CA ALA A 159 18.57 -18.38 -17.42
C ALA A 159 19.49 -18.24 -16.18
N GLU A 160 20.74 -18.67 -16.28
CA GLU A 160 21.67 -18.71 -15.14
C GLU A 160 21.80 -17.35 -14.41
N ARG A 161 21.79 -17.45 -13.09
CA ARG A 161 21.44 -16.42 -12.10
C ARG A 161 22.50 -15.34 -11.92
N ASP A 162 22.03 -14.12 -11.63
CA ASP A 162 22.65 -13.25 -10.63
C ASP A 162 21.56 -12.55 -9.79
N TYR A 163 21.57 -12.76 -8.47
CA TYR A 163 20.50 -12.35 -7.55
C TYR A 163 20.76 -10.95 -7.00
N ARG A 164 20.03 -9.92 -7.43
CA ARG A 164 19.84 -8.67 -6.66
C ARG A 164 18.45 -8.08 -6.93
N PHE A 165 17.80 -7.65 -5.86
CA PHE A 165 16.50 -6.96 -5.77
C PHE A 165 15.25 -7.84 -5.75
N ARG A 166 14.56 -7.84 -4.61
CA ARG A 166 13.22 -8.40 -4.40
C ARG A 166 12.44 -7.55 -3.42
N ASN A 167 11.13 -7.48 -3.65
CA ASN A 167 10.04 -7.11 -2.72
C ASN A 167 9.66 -5.62 -2.64
N GLY A 168 8.91 -5.15 -3.66
CA GLY A 168 8.30 -3.80 -3.67
C GLY A 168 6.77 -3.75 -3.45
N PHE A 169 6.00 -4.82 -3.67
CA PHE A 169 4.55 -4.67 -3.93
C PHE A 169 3.58 -5.02 -2.78
N PHE A 170 3.94 -5.90 -1.83
CA PHE A 170 3.13 -6.11 -0.62
C PHE A 170 3.29 -5.03 0.46
N LEU A 171 4.18 -4.08 0.18
CA LEU A 171 4.55 -2.99 1.07
C LEU A 171 3.53 -1.87 1.16
N LEU A 172 2.85 -1.59 0.04
CA LEU A 172 2.18 -0.31 -0.12
C LEU A 172 0.99 -0.19 0.82
N ASP A 173 0.13 -1.22 0.92
CA ASP A 173 -1.11 -1.12 1.70
C ASP A 173 -0.94 -1.03 3.23
N LEU A 174 0.23 -1.38 3.77
CA LEU A 174 0.48 -1.29 5.21
C LEU A 174 1.47 -0.20 5.65
N LEU A 175 2.28 0.31 4.72
CA LEU A 175 3.14 1.48 4.97
C LEU A 175 2.46 2.80 4.59
N HIS A 176 1.24 2.74 4.04
CA HIS A 176 0.46 3.92 3.62
C HIS A 176 0.12 4.92 4.74
N ASP A 177 0.30 4.57 6.02
CA ASP A 177 0.06 5.50 7.14
C ASP A 177 1.24 6.45 7.42
N THR A 178 2.35 6.43 6.66
CA THR A 178 3.53 7.27 6.98
C THR A 178 4.23 7.97 5.82
N ASP A 179 3.72 7.89 4.58
CA ASP A 179 4.37 8.54 3.43
C ASP A 179 3.40 9.43 2.64
N PRO A 180 3.31 10.73 2.97
CA PRO A 180 2.38 11.63 2.29
C PRO A 180 2.86 12.08 0.89
N CYS A 181 4.12 11.92 0.49
CA CYS A 181 4.71 12.96 -0.37
C CYS A 181 5.37 12.47 -1.65
N ARG A 182 5.94 11.26 -1.66
CA ARG A 182 6.22 10.56 -2.92
C ARG A 182 4.92 10.18 -3.64
N PHE A 183 3.82 10.23 -2.91
CA PHE A 183 2.51 9.75 -3.28
C PHE A 183 1.56 10.77 -3.90
N VAL A 184 1.60 12.08 -3.63
CA VAL A 184 0.56 13.00 -4.15
C VAL A 184 0.57 13.05 -5.68
N TYR A 185 1.74 13.25 -6.30
CA TYR A 185 1.84 13.32 -7.77
C TYR A 185 1.45 11.98 -8.42
N GLN A 186 1.99 10.85 -7.94
CA GLN A 186 1.64 9.53 -8.47
C GLN A 186 0.17 9.16 -8.22
N LYS A 187 -0.38 9.44 -7.04
CA LYS A 187 -1.81 9.26 -6.74
C LYS A 187 -2.68 10.16 -7.62
N GLN A 188 -2.25 11.40 -7.90
CA GLN A 188 -2.95 12.30 -8.82
C GLN A 188 -2.89 11.80 -10.27
N GLN A 189 -1.79 11.21 -10.73
CA GLN A 189 -1.72 10.57 -12.06
C GLN A 189 -2.59 9.31 -12.10
N GLN A 190 -2.53 8.45 -11.08
CA GLN A 190 -3.44 7.31 -10.94
C GLN A 190 -4.90 7.75 -10.91
N LEU A 191 -5.22 8.85 -10.20
CA LEU A 191 -6.56 9.41 -10.13
C LEU A 191 -7.03 9.90 -11.50
N LYS A 192 -6.17 10.58 -12.27
CA LYS A 192 -6.46 10.96 -13.67
C LYS A 192 -6.71 9.73 -14.54
N PHE A 193 -5.92 8.67 -14.38
CA PHE A 193 -6.10 7.41 -15.08
C PHE A 193 -7.45 6.77 -14.74
N TYR A 194 -7.80 6.62 -13.46
CA TYR A 194 -9.07 6.02 -13.06
C TYR A 194 -10.28 6.87 -13.45
N HIS A 195 -10.17 8.20 -13.43
CA HIS A 195 -11.20 9.09 -13.97
C HIS A 195 -11.35 8.96 -15.49
N HIS A 196 -10.25 8.79 -16.23
CA HIS A 196 -10.30 8.50 -17.65
C HIS A 196 -11.02 7.18 -17.92
N LEU A 197 -10.64 6.14 -17.17
CA LEU A 197 -11.21 4.80 -17.26
C LEU A 197 -12.71 4.79 -16.93
N GLN A 198 -13.11 5.52 -15.88
CA GLN A 198 -14.51 5.71 -15.51
C GLN A 198 -15.32 6.37 -16.63
N ARG A 199 -14.79 7.44 -17.26
CA ARG A 199 -15.46 8.10 -18.40
C ARG A 199 -15.55 7.18 -19.62
N GLU A 200 -14.50 6.42 -19.90
CA GLU A 200 -14.48 5.46 -21.01
C GLU A 200 -15.56 4.39 -20.81
N TYR A 201 -15.65 3.80 -19.62
CA TYR A 201 -16.67 2.79 -19.31
C TYR A 201 -18.08 3.35 -19.27
N GLN A 202 -18.26 4.59 -18.83
CA GLN A 202 -19.56 5.25 -18.89
C GLN A 202 -20.04 5.50 -20.33
N SER A 203 -19.11 5.60 -21.29
CA SER A 203 -19.40 5.89 -22.70
C SER A 203 -19.66 4.65 -23.58
N ARG A 204 -19.40 3.43 -23.07
CA ARG A 204 -19.56 2.18 -23.83
C ARG A 204 -20.62 1.28 -23.19
N GLU A 205 -21.44 0.62 -24.02
CA GLU A 205 -22.34 -0.45 -23.55
C GLU A 205 -21.65 -1.81 -23.67
N PHE A 206 -21.45 -2.48 -22.53
CA PHE A 206 -20.87 -3.83 -22.47
C PHE A 206 -21.39 -4.60 -21.23
N PRO A 207 -21.36 -5.95 -21.26
CA PRO A 207 -21.79 -6.77 -20.13
C PRO A 207 -20.99 -6.47 -18.86
N PHE A 208 -21.67 -6.45 -17.70
CA PHE A 208 -21.09 -6.20 -16.37
C PHE A 208 -20.53 -4.79 -16.12
N ARG A 209 -20.84 -3.79 -16.97
CA ARG A 209 -20.46 -2.38 -16.79
C ARG A 209 -20.64 -1.88 -15.34
N THR A 210 -21.78 -2.18 -14.73
CA THR A 210 -22.11 -1.77 -13.36
C THR A 210 -21.13 -2.31 -12.31
N LEU A 211 -20.61 -3.53 -12.48
CA LEU A 211 -19.58 -4.09 -11.60
C LEU A 211 -18.21 -3.43 -11.84
N TYR A 212 -17.88 -3.08 -13.08
CA TYR A 212 -16.64 -2.37 -13.38
C TYR A 212 -16.64 -0.95 -12.82
N ASP A 213 -17.74 -0.22 -13.02
CA ASP A 213 -17.96 1.09 -12.42
C ASP A 213 -17.84 0.98 -10.88
N PHE A 214 -18.40 -0.07 -10.27
CA PHE A 214 -18.23 -0.36 -8.84
C PHE A 214 -16.76 -0.47 -8.43
N HIS A 215 -15.95 -1.32 -9.07
CA HIS A 215 -14.55 -1.51 -8.68
C HIS A 215 -13.69 -0.26 -8.90
N VAL A 216 -13.92 0.46 -10.01
CA VAL A 216 -13.20 1.70 -10.32
C VAL A 216 -13.50 2.78 -9.28
N LEU A 217 -14.78 2.96 -8.91
CA LEU A 217 -15.19 3.90 -7.85
C LEU A 217 -14.50 3.61 -6.52
N GLY A 218 -14.35 2.33 -6.14
CA GLY A 218 -13.68 1.95 -4.90
C GLY A 218 -12.21 2.34 -4.88
N LYS A 219 -11.52 2.23 -6.03
CA LYS A 219 -10.13 2.64 -6.17
C LYS A 219 -9.97 4.15 -6.12
N ILE A 220 -10.86 4.88 -6.80
CA ILE A 220 -10.90 6.34 -6.76
C ILE A 220 -11.16 6.82 -5.33
N GLY A 221 -12.15 6.25 -4.63
CA GLY A 221 -12.45 6.58 -3.24
C GLY A 221 -11.25 6.34 -2.30
N ARG A 222 -10.55 5.21 -2.45
CA ARG A 222 -9.32 4.93 -1.68
C ARG A 222 -8.17 5.88 -2.02
N LEU A 223 -8.08 6.35 -3.26
CA LEU A 223 -7.08 7.36 -3.66
C LEU A 223 -7.40 8.71 -3.03
N TYR A 224 -8.65 9.17 -3.08
CA TYR A 224 -9.08 10.39 -2.43
C TYR A 224 -8.88 10.36 -0.91
N TYR A 225 -9.22 9.24 -0.25
CA TYR A 225 -8.93 9.05 1.17
C TYR A 225 -7.43 9.22 1.46
N ARG A 226 -6.58 8.56 0.66
CA ARG A 226 -5.12 8.65 0.80
C ARG A 226 -4.54 10.02 0.43
N LEU A 227 -5.31 10.91 -0.20
CA LEU A 227 -4.96 12.31 -0.46
C LEU A 227 -5.48 13.25 0.63
N GLY A 228 -6.26 12.74 1.60
CA GLY A 228 -6.94 13.56 2.62
C GLY A 228 -8.23 14.22 2.13
N GLU A 229 -8.64 13.95 0.89
CA GLU A 229 -9.89 14.45 0.30
C GLU A 229 -11.06 13.57 0.74
N TYR A 230 -11.41 13.65 2.02
CA TYR A 230 -12.39 12.76 2.64
C TYR A 230 -13.81 12.90 2.09
N ASP A 231 -14.20 14.11 1.65
CA ASP A 231 -15.50 14.36 1.04
C ASP A 231 -15.64 13.63 -0.30
N GLU A 232 -14.64 13.76 -1.16
CA GLU A 232 -14.58 13.03 -2.43
C GLU A 232 -14.53 11.52 -2.19
N ALA A 233 -13.72 11.04 -1.24
CA ALA A 233 -13.69 9.63 -0.88
C ALA A 233 -15.08 9.10 -0.48
N THR A 234 -15.78 9.86 0.39
CA THR A 234 -17.13 9.53 0.85
C THR A 234 -18.11 9.44 -0.32
N ASN A 235 -18.10 10.42 -1.24
CA ASN A 235 -18.98 10.45 -2.40
C ASN A 235 -18.81 9.20 -3.28
N HIS A 236 -17.56 8.79 -3.54
CA HIS A 236 -17.28 7.61 -4.36
C HIS A 236 -17.74 6.32 -3.68
N PHE A 237 -17.56 6.19 -2.36
CA PHE A 237 -18.06 5.04 -1.61
C PHE A 237 -19.59 5.02 -1.48
N PHE A 238 -20.26 6.17 -1.44
CA PHE A 238 -21.73 6.23 -1.53
C PHE A 238 -22.25 5.84 -2.91
N GLU A 239 -21.57 6.21 -3.99
CA GLU A 239 -21.94 5.74 -5.32
C GLU A 239 -21.69 4.22 -5.47
N GLN A 240 -20.59 3.69 -4.95
CA GLN A 240 -20.38 2.23 -4.85
C GLN A 240 -21.53 1.54 -4.12
N ARG A 241 -21.96 2.12 -3.00
CA ARG A 241 -23.08 1.59 -2.20
C ARG A 241 -24.37 1.55 -3.01
N ARG A 242 -24.72 2.64 -3.69
CA ARG A 242 -25.91 2.74 -4.53
C ARG A 242 -25.90 1.70 -5.65
N ILE A 243 -24.74 1.50 -6.28
CA ILE A 243 -24.55 0.46 -7.28
C ILE A 243 -24.78 -0.94 -6.68
N ALA A 244 -24.13 -1.26 -5.54
CA ALA A 244 -24.31 -2.56 -4.88
C ALA A 244 -25.77 -2.82 -4.48
N GLU A 245 -26.48 -1.80 -3.97
CA GLU A 245 -27.91 -1.87 -3.64
C GLU A 245 -28.77 -2.12 -4.89
N SER A 246 -28.48 -1.44 -6.01
CA SER A 246 -29.19 -1.65 -7.28
C SER A 246 -29.01 -3.05 -7.87
N MET A 247 -27.86 -3.68 -7.62
CA MET A 247 -27.58 -5.05 -8.06
C MET A 247 -28.15 -6.11 -7.10
N GLY A 248 -28.61 -5.70 -5.92
CA GLY A 248 -29.01 -6.62 -4.85
C GLY A 248 -27.83 -7.40 -4.24
N GLU A 249 -26.60 -6.95 -4.43
CA GLU A 249 -25.38 -7.66 -4.06
C GLU A 249 -24.95 -7.36 -2.61
N GLN A 250 -25.68 -7.92 -1.64
CA GLN A 250 -25.38 -7.72 -0.21
C GLN A 250 -23.98 -8.18 0.21
N ARG A 251 -23.33 -9.05 -0.58
CA ARG A 251 -21.95 -9.50 -0.34
C ARG A 251 -20.92 -8.39 -0.47
N LEU A 252 -21.20 -7.34 -1.23
CA LEU A 252 -20.29 -6.21 -1.46
C LEU A 252 -20.37 -5.15 -0.35
N MET A 253 -21.50 -5.08 0.36
CA MET A 253 -21.76 -4.06 1.38
C MET A 253 -20.70 -3.97 2.50
N PRO A 254 -20.15 -5.08 3.03
CA PRO A 254 -19.15 -4.99 4.08
C PRO A 254 -17.86 -4.27 3.69
N GLU A 255 -17.39 -4.43 2.45
CA GLU A 255 -16.20 -3.73 1.96
C GLU A 255 -16.46 -2.22 1.90
N ILE A 256 -17.62 -1.82 1.38
CA ILE A 256 -18.00 -0.42 1.24
C ILE A 256 -18.13 0.25 2.60
N LEU A 257 -18.80 -0.40 3.55
CA LEU A 257 -18.96 0.09 4.92
C LEU A 257 -17.61 0.19 5.65
N ASN A 258 -16.70 -0.77 5.44
CA ASN A 258 -15.35 -0.69 5.96
C ASN A 258 -14.57 0.51 5.39
N ASN A 259 -14.68 0.75 4.09
CA ASN A 259 -14.02 1.90 3.46
C ASN A 259 -14.59 3.24 3.97
N LEU A 260 -15.91 3.34 4.14
CA LEU A 260 -16.53 4.51 4.78
C LEU A 260 -16.07 4.67 6.23
N ALA A 261 -15.92 3.58 6.98
CA ALA A 261 -15.40 3.64 8.35
C ALA A 261 -13.97 4.16 8.40
N ILE A 262 -13.11 3.74 7.48
CA ILE A 262 -11.74 4.26 7.33
C ILE A 262 -11.76 5.77 7.05
N VAL A 263 -12.68 6.26 6.21
CA VAL A 263 -12.83 7.70 5.96
C VAL A 263 -13.25 8.46 7.23
N GLN A 264 -14.22 7.92 7.99
CA GLN A 264 -14.65 8.54 9.25
C GLN A 264 -13.54 8.51 10.32
N GLU A 265 -12.73 7.44 10.36
CA GLU A 265 -11.53 7.39 11.20
C GLU A 265 -10.52 8.49 10.81
N GLY A 266 -10.27 8.69 9.52
CA GLY A 266 -9.41 9.77 9.01
C GLY A 266 -9.89 11.18 9.36
N ARG A 267 -11.21 11.36 9.54
CA ARG A 267 -11.84 12.60 10.04
C ARG A 267 -11.83 12.73 11.57
N GLY A 268 -11.36 11.73 12.30
CA GLY A 268 -11.43 11.66 13.76
C GLY A 268 -12.81 11.31 14.31
N GLN A 269 -13.76 10.91 13.47
CA GLN A 269 -15.12 10.50 13.84
C GLN A 269 -15.15 9.02 14.24
N PHE A 270 -14.40 8.66 15.29
CA PHE A 270 -14.18 7.26 15.67
C PHE A 270 -15.46 6.52 16.10
N ALA A 271 -16.45 7.20 16.68
CA ALA A 271 -17.72 6.59 17.05
C ALA A 271 -18.51 6.14 15.81
N GLU A 272 -18.57 6.99 14.78
CA GLU A 272 -19.25 6.68 13.52
C GLU A 272 -18.53 5.56 12.76
N ALA A 273 -17.18 5.59 12.77
CA ALA A 273 -16.36 4.52 12.19
C ALA A 273 -16.66 3.17 12.85
N ARG A 274 -16.79 3.12 14.19
CA ARG A 274 -17.15 1.91 14.93
C ARG A 274 -18.51 1.39 14.48
N ASP A 275 -19.52 2.25 14.45
CA ASP A 275 -20.89 1.86 14.11
C ASP A 275 -20.99 1.33 12.66
N LEU A 276 -20.20 1.88 11.74
CA LEU A 276 -20.09 1.37 10.36
C LEU A 276 -19.44 -0.02 10.29
N ILE A 277 -18.37 -0.26 11.06
CA ILE A 277 -17.70 -1.56 11.13
C ILE A 277 -18.60 -2.62 11.78
N GLU A 278 -19.35 -2.27 12.83
CA GLU A 278 -20.31 -3.17 13.48
C GLU A 278 -21.43 -3.58 12.51
N LYS A 279 -22.00 -2.63 11.76
CA LYS A 279 -22.96 -2.92 10.69
C LYS A 279 -22.37 -3.83 9.61
N ALA A 280 -21.11 -3.60 9.22
CA ALA A 280 -20.42 -4.46 8.26
C ALA A 280 -20.23 -5.89 8.81
N LEU A 281 -19.90 -6.04 10.09
CA LEU A 281 -19.78 -7.35 10.75
C LEU A 281 -21.12 -8.09 10.79
N ASP A 282 -22.23 -7.40 11.08
CA ASP A 282 -23.56 -8.00 11.08
C ASP A 282 -23.93 -8.57 9.70
N ILE A 283 -23.68 -7.80 8.63
CA ILE A 283 -23.89 -8.27 7.26
C ILE A 283 -22.97 -9.47 6.97
N VAL A 284 -21.69 -9.41 7.36
CA VAL A 284 -20.76 -10.51 7.12
C VAL A 284 -21.17 -11.79 7.86
N ASN A 285 -21.74 -11.67 9.05
CA ASN A 285 -22.23 -12.79 9.84
C ASN A 285 -23.51 -13.42 9.25
N GLN A 286 -24.36 -12.63 8.60
CA GLN A 286 -25.57 -13.11 7.94
C GLN A 286 -25.29 -13.71 6.56
N VAL A 287 -24.43 -13.07 5.77
CA VAL A 287 -24.24 -13.37 4.33
C VAL A 287 -23.18 -14.44 4.09
N PHE A 288 -22.08 -14.46 4.86
CA PHE A 288 -20.97 -15.39 4.64
C PHE A 288 -21.02 -16.56 5.62
N ARG A 289 -21.11 -17.78 5.07
CA ARG A 289 -21.04 -19.02 5.84
C ARG A 289 -19.61 -19.35 6.26
N GLY A 290 -19.44 -19.85 7.48
CA GLY A 290 -18.16 -20.28 8.05
C GLY A 290 -17.51 -19.21 8.92
N GLU A 291 -16.77 -19.64 9.95
CA GLU A 291 -16.21 -18.75 10.98
C GLU A 291 -15.01 -17.92 10.49
N HIS A 292 -14.27 -18.40 9.49
CA HIS A 292 -12.96 -17.86 9.08
C HIS A 292 -12.98 -17.15 7.71
N ASN A 293 -13.73 -16.06 7.60
CA ASN A 293 -13.82 -15.22 6.40
C ASN A 293 -12.79 -14.06 6.43
N PRO A 294 -12.05 -13.76 5.34
CA PRO A 294 -11.07 -12.66 5.29
C PRO A 294 -11.64 -11.28 5.60
N THR A 295 -12.82 -10.96 5.06
CA THR A 295 -13.52 -9.70 5.32
C THR A 295 -13.86 -9.58 6.80
N ARG A 296 -14.35 -10.66 7.42
CA ARG A 296 -14.60 -10.69 8.88
C ARG A 296 -13.33 -10.44 9.69
N THR A 297 -12.21 -11.07 9.31
CA THR A 297 -10.91 -10.88 9.95
C THR A 297 -10.45 -9.42 9.86
N LEU A 298 -10.57 -8.81 8.68
CA LEU A 298 -10.22 -7.40 8.45
C LEU A 298 -11.09 -6.47 9.31
N LEU A 299 -12.40 -6.70 9.35
CA LEU A 299 -13.32 -5.91 10.15
C LEU A 299 -13.00 -5.98 11.65
N TYR A 300 -12.69 -7.15 12.21
CA TYR A 300 -12.23 -7.26 13.60
C TYR A 300 -10.91 -6.51 13.85
N SER A 301 -9.98 -6.57 12.89
CA SER A 301 -8.72 -5.85 12.96
C SER A 301 -8.93 -4.33 12.99
N ASN A 302 -9.84 -3.82 12.16
CA ASN A 302 -10.14 -2.38 12.09
C ASN A 302 -10.99 -1.90 13.27
N LEU A 303 -11.94 -2.73 13.74
CA LEU A 303 -12.69 -2.45 14.96
C LEU A 303 -11.75 -2.30 16.17
N GLY A 304 -10.72 -3.14 16.24
CA GLY A 304 -9.71 -3.05 17.29
C GLY A 304 -8.94 -1.72 17.27
N ASP A 305 -8.63 -1.21 16.10
CA ASP A 305 -7.97 0.09 15.95
C ASP A 305 -8.87 1.25 16.34
N VAL A 306 -10.09 1.29 15.82
CA VAL A 306 -11.07 2.34 16.14
C VAL A 306 -11.36 2.37 17.65
N GLN A 307 -11.50 1.19 18.28
CA GLN A 307 -11.69 1.10 19.73
C GLN A 307 -10.45 1.55 20.51
N CYS A 308 -9.24 1.33 19.99
CA CYS A 308 -8.03 1.88 20.58
C CYS A 308 -8.02 3.41 20.52
N SER A 309 -8.44 4.00 19.40
CA SER A 309 -8.57 5.46 19.23
C SER A 309 -9.65 6.05 20.16
N LEU A 310 -10.71 5.30 20.46
CA LEU A 310 -11.73 5.64 21.46
C LEU A 310 -11.28 5.41 22.92
N GLY A 311 -10.05 4.92 23.17
CA GLY A 311 -9.56 4.60 24.52
C GLY A 311 -10.14 3.31 25.12
N SER A 312 -10.94 2.55 24.37
CA SER A 312 -11.55 1.29 24.78
C SER A 312 -10.59 0.10 24.61
N TYR A 313 -9.43 0.16 25.28
CA TYR A 313 -8.32 -0.79 25.07
C TYR A 313 -8.67 -2.26 25.33
N GLY A 314 -9.62 -2.55 26.23
CA GLY A 314 -10.07 -3.91 26.52
C GLY A 314 -10.78 -4.57 25.33
N GLU A 315 -11.75 -3.87 24.73
CA GLU A 315 -12.44 -4.33 23.53
C GLU A 315 -11.48 -4.35 22.33
N ALA A 316 -10.59 -3.37 22.23
CA ALA A 316 -9.57 -3.33 21.17
C ALA A 316 -8.71 -4.61 21.16
N LEU A 317 -8.19 -5.02 22.33
CA LEU A 317 -7.43 -6.27 22.47
C LEU A 317 -8.26 -7.50 22.11
N LYS A 318 -9.53 -7.55 22.54
CA LYS A 318 -10.42 -8.67 22.24
C LYS A 318 -10.62 -8.83 20.73
N ASN A 319 -10.85 -7.73 20.02
CA ASN A 319 -11.06 -7.72 18.57
C ASN A 319 -9.77 -8.02 17.78
N CYS A 320 -8.64 -7.40 18.12
CA CYS A 320 -7.37 -7.73 17.47
C CYS A 320 -6.95 -9.19 17.72
N ARG A 321 -7.16 -9.74 18.93
CA ARG A 321 -6.90 -11.18 19.21
C ARG A 321 -7.83 -12.09 18.42
N GLN A 322 -9.08 -11.69 18.21
CA GLN A 322 -10.01 -12.44 17.37
C GLN A 322 -9.54 -12.48 15.91
N ALA A 323 -9.14 -11.34 15.35
CA ALA A 323 -8.55 -11.27 14.01
C ALA A 323 -7.30 -12.16 13.90
N LEU A 324 -6.41 -12.10 14.90
CA LEU A 324 -5.19 -12.92 14.92
C LEU A 324 -5.50 -14.42 14.94
N ARG A 325 -6.43 -14.87 15.79
CA ARG A 325 -6.86 -16.29 15.83
C ARG A 325 -7.41 -16.77 14.50
N MET A 326 -8.20 -15.93 13.83
CA MET A 326 -8.78 -16.26 12.52
C MET A 326 -7.69 -16.39 11.45
N GLN A 327 -6.68 -15.53 11.46
CA GLN A 327 -5.53 -15.64 10.56
C GLN A 327 -4.66 -16.86 10.87
N GLU A 328 -4.42 -17.16 12.16
CA GLU A 328 -3.67 -18.34 12.60
C GLU A 328 -4.33 -19.64 12.15
N TYR A 329 -5.65 -19.73 12.27
CA TYR A 329 -6.42 -20.87 11.78
C TYR A 329 -6.30 -21.03 10.26
N LYS A 330 -6.50 -19.94 9.50
CA LYS A 330 -6.57 -20.02 8.04
C LYS A 330 -5.19 -20.20 7.38
N LEU A 331 -4.16 -19.55 7.91
CA LEU A 331 -2.87 -19.37 7.23
C LEU A 331 -1.70 -20.04 7.98
N GLY A 332 -1.91 -20.47 9.22
CA GLY A 332 -0.91 -21.04 10.11
C GLY A 332 -0.08 -19.98 10.85
N GLN A 333 0.36 -20.28 12.07
CA GLN A 333 0.91 -19.36 13.09
C GLN A 333 2.10 -18.46 12.70
N ARG A 334 2.70 -18.65 11.52
CA ARG A 334 3.89 -17.93 11.04
C ARG A 334 3.68 -17.26 9.69
N HIS A 335 2.43 -16.96 9.32
CA HIS A 335 2.14 -16.33 8.04
C HIS A 335 2.40 -14.81 8.11
N PRO A 336 3.03 -14.19 7.07
CA PRO A 336 3.27 -12.74 7.01
C PRO A 336 2.02 -11.86 7.22
N ASP A 337 0.83 -12.31 6.80
CA ASP A 337 -0.43 -11.58 6.98
C ASP A 337 -0.81 -11.33 8.46
N MET A 338 -0.10 -11.93 9.41
CA MET A 338 -0.24 -11.62 10.85
C MET A 338 0.44 -10.34 11.26
N LEU A 339 1.44 -9.87 10.51
CA LEU A 339 2.24 -8.69 10.86
C LEU A 339 1.39 -7.43 11.09
N PRO A 340 0.38 -7.12 10.26
CA PRO A 340 -0.53 -6.01 10.53
C PRO A 340 -1.23 -6.11 11.89
N VAL A 341 -1.78 -7.27 12.20
CA VAL A 341 -2.53 -7.49 13.45
C VAL A 341 -1.59 -7.45 14.66
N LEU A 342 -0.35 -7.93 14.52
CA LEU A 342 0.67 -7.84 15.55
C LEU A 342 1.11 -6.39 15.82
N VAL A 343 1.25 -5.55 14.79
CA VAL A 343 1.50 -4.11 14.97
C VAL A 343 0.37 -3.45 15.74
N LYS A 344 -0.88 -3.74 15.37
CA LYS A 344 -2.06 -3.20 16.05
C LYS A 344 -2.09 -3.64 17.52
N LEU A 345 -1.90 -4.94 17.81
CA LEU A 345 -1.80 -5.44 19.17
C LEU A 345 -0.69 -4.76 19.97
N ALA A 346 0.50 -4.61 19.40
CA ALA A 346 1.61 -3.91 20.04
C ALA A 346 1.23 -2.47 20.42
N ARG A 347 0.56 -1.75 19.50
CA ARG A 347 0.04 -0.40 19.76
C ARG A 347 -0.98 -0.38 20.89
N VAL A 348 -1.96 -1.29 20.90
CA VAL A 348 -2.99 -1.35 21.95
C VAL A 348 -2.38 -1.68 23.32
N TYR A 349 -1.50 -2.68 23.39
CA TYR A 349 -0.79 -3.02 24.63
C TYR A 349 0.02 -1.84 25.16
N ARG A 350 0.78 -1.19 24.27
CA ARG A 350 1.57 0.00 24.60
C ARG A 350 0.69 1.13 25.15
N LYS A 351 -0.44 1.45 24.50
CA LYS A 351 -1.38 2.48 24.98
C LYS A 351 -2.05 2.13 26.31
N ARG A 352 -2.15 0.85 26.64
CA ARG A 352 -2.60 0.36 27.95
C ARG A 352 -1.48 0.30 29.01
N GLY A 353 -0.24 0.66 28.67
CA GLY A 353 0.93 0.58 29.55
C GLY A 353 1.52 -0.82 29.70
N GLN A 354 1.05 -1.79 28.92
CA GLN A 354 1.53 -3.18 28.91
C GLN A 354 2.74 -3.31 27.98
N PHE A 355 3.86 -2.69 28.37
CA PHE A 355 5.00 -2.52 27.47
C PHE A 355 5.70 -3.84 27.08
N GLU A 356 5.71 -4.87 27.94
CA GLU A 356 6.35 -6.16 27.61
C GLU A 356 5.50 -6.96 26.61
N ASP A 357 4.18 -6.99 26.79
CA ASP A 357 3.26 -7.61 25.83
C ASP A 357 3.37 -6.96 24.44
N ALA A 358 3.60 -5.64 24.40
CA ALA A 358 3.86 -4.92 23.16
C ALA A 358 5.18 -5.35 22.50
N LEU A 359 6.25 -5.53 23.29
CA LEU A 359 7.53 -6.04 22.79
C LEU A 359 7.41 -7.48 22.29
N ASP A 360 6.65 -8.33 22.97
CA ASP A 360 6.42 -9.71 22.54
C ASP A 360 5.70 -9.80 21.19
N CYS A 361 4.72 -8.92 20.95
CA CYS A 361 4.09 -8.80 19.64
C CYS A 361 5.11 -8.44 18.56
N CYS A 362 6.00 -7.48 18.83
CA CYS A 362 7.04 -7.04 17.89
C CYS A 362 8.10 -8.13 17.66
N ARG A 363 8.56 -8.83 18.71
CA ARG A 363 9.51 -9.95 18.62
C ARG A 363 8.92 -11.09 17.79
N ARG A 364 7.64 -11.41 18.02
CA ARG A 364 6.92 -12.40 17.21
C ARG A 364 6.85 -11.97 15.74
N GLY A 365 6.58 -10.70 15.46
CA GLY A 365 6.57 -10.15 14.10
C GLY A 365 7.94 -10.25 13.41
N LEU A 366 9.01 -9.83 14.09
CA LEU A 366 10.38 -9.96 13.60
C LEU A 366 10.76 -11.41 13.30
N HIS A 367 10.38 -12.35 14.17
CA HIS A 367 10.62 -13.78 13.95
C HIS A 367 9.90 -14.33 12.69
N ILE A 368 8.68 -13.85 12.41
CA ILE A 368 7.96 -14.22 11.18
C ILE A 368 8.71 -13.70 9.95
N ILE A 369 9.14 -12.43 10.00
CA ILE A 369 9.88 -11.79 8.91
C ILE A 369 11.18 -12.55 8.62
N GLU A 370 12.03 -12.76 9.64
CA GLU A 370 13.31 -13.47 9.53
C GLU A 370 13.18 -14.87 8.90
N ARG A 371 12.05 -15.55 9.11
CA ARG A 371 11.83 -16.92 8.64
C ARG A 371 11.14 -17.02 7.28
N LYS A 372 10.41 -15.98 6.85
CA LYS A 372 9.49 -16.05 5.70
C LYS A 372 9.71 -14.99 4.65
N LEU A 373 10.40 -13.92 4.98
CA LEU A 373 10.61 -12.76 4.14
C LEU A 373 12.11 -12.45 4.05
N ASP A 374 12.44 -11.47 3.22
CA ASP A 374 13.80 -10.95 3.11
C ASP A 374 14.23 -10.20 4.39
N LEU A 375 15.51 -10.23 4.73
CA LEU A 375 16.10 -9.55 5.89
C LEU A 375 16.08 -8.01 5.77
N HIS A 376 15.65 -7.48 4.63
CA HIS A 376 15.38 -6.06 4.39
C HIS A 376 13.91 -5.80 4.11
N HIS A 377 13.03 -6.74 4.46
CA HIS A 377 11.60 -6.52 4.29
C HIS A 377 11.14 -5.29 5.09
N PRO A 378 10.36 -4.39 4.51
CA PRO A 378 9.97 -3.13 5.15
C PRO A 378 9.09 -3.25 6.40
N TYR A 379 8.46 -4.41 6.61
CA TYR A 379 7.85 -4.76 7.90
C TYR A 379 8.85 -4.77 9.07
N ILE A 380 10.15 -4.92 8.82
CA ILE A 380 11.18 -4.75 9.84
C ILE A 380 11.14 -3.31 10.35
N SER A 381 11.06 -2.33 9.46
CA SER A 381 10.95 -0.92 9.85
C SER A 381 9.72 -0.68 10.72
N SER A 382 8.55 -1.23 10.36
CA SER A 382 7.33 -1.11 11.17
C SER A 382 7.49 -1.71 12.56
N MET A 383 8.08 -2.90 12.68
CA MET A 383 8.29 -3.57 13.97
C MET A 383 9.31 -2.83 14.85
N LEU A 384 10.44 -2.43 14.27
CA LEU A 384 11.47 -1.66 14.99
C LEU A 384 10.92 -0.30 15.44
N GLN A 385 10.09 0.35 14.64
CA GLN A 385 9.43 1.59 15.02
C GLN A 385 8.46 1.39 16.19
N GLN A 386 7.67 0.30 16.22
CA GLN A 386 6.82 0.01 17.38
C GLN A 386 7.65 -0.23 18.65
N ILE A 387 8.79 -0.92 18.54
CA ILE A 387 9.72 -1.10 19.66
C ILE A 387 10.30 0.25 20.11
N ALA A 388 10.69 1.12 19.18
CA ALA A 388 11.18 2.45 19.49
C ALA A 388 10.13 3.28 20.24
N LEU A 389 8.89 3.34 19.73
CA LEU A 389 7.77 4.04 20.38
C LEU A 389 7.49 3.47 21.78
N ASN A 390 7.58 2.15 21.95
CA ASN A 390 7.41 1.49 23.24
C ASN A 390 8.45 1.92 24.28
N TYR A 391 9.73 2.03 23.88
CA TYR A 391 10.77 2.56 24.76
C TYR A 391 10.65 4.08 24.97
N PHE A 392 10.19 4.80 23.95
CA PHE A 392 9.99 6.24 24.03
C PHE A 392 8.92 6.62 25.07
N GLU A 393 7.78 5.93 25.09
CA GLU A 393 6.72 6.15 26.08
C GLU A 393 7.11 5.71 27.51
N GLN A 394 8.15 4.88 27.64
CA GLN A 394 8.77 4.55 28.93
C GLN A 394 9.83 5.58 29.38
N GLY A 395 10.07 6.65 28.63
CA GLY A 395 11.15 7.62 28.89
C GLY A 395 12.56 7.11 28.56
N LYS A 396 12.69 5.92 27.94
CA LYS A 396 13.98 5.30 27.59
C LYS A 396 14.45 5.78 26.22
N HIS A 397 14.62 7.09 26.07
CA HIS A 397 14.83 7.76 24.78
C HIS A 397 16.09 7.30 24.02
N LEU A 398 17.21 7.05 24.71
CA LEU A 398 18.42 6.55 24.07
C LEU A 398 18.30 5.09 23.58
N ILE A 399 17.48 4.26 24.26
CA ILE A 399 17.17 2.91 23.77
C ILE A 399 16.26 3.03 22.54
N ALA A 400 15.23 3.88 22.60
CA ALA A 400 14.35 4.15 21.47
C ALA A 400 15.16 4.59 20.23
N LYS A 401 16.12 5.52 20.40
CA LYS A 401 17.00 5.98 19.32
C LYS A 401 17.73 4.83 18.64
N ARG A 402 18.30 3.86 19.37
CA ARG A 402 18.99 2.71 18.75
C ARG A 402 18.08 1.92 17.81
N TYR A 403 16.79 1.80 18.14
CA TYR A 403 15.81 1.15 17.26
C TYR A 403 15.40 2.05 16.10
N ILE A 404 15.34 3.37 16.28
CA ILE A 404 15.10 4.33 15.20
C ILE A 404 16.28 4.32 14.21
N ASP A 405 17.53 4.28 14.68
CA ASP A 405 18.72 4.19 13.83
C ASP A 405 18.66 2.94 12.94
N ARG A 406 18.34 1.77 13.52
CA ARG A 406 18.13 0.53 12.76
C ARG A 406 16.94 0.60 11.79
N THR A 407 15.89 1.34 12.15
CA THR A 407 14.74 1.58 11.27
C THR A 407 15.18 2.43 10.07
N LEU A 408 15.99 3.45 10.30
CA LEU A 408 16.53 4.35 9.29
C LEU A 408 17.46 3.60 8.34
N GLU A 409 18.39 2.79 8.86
CA GLU A 409 19.28 1.93 8.06
C GLU A 409 18.50 0.96 7.17
N ASN A 410 17.43 0.35 7.70
CA ASN A 410 16.59 -0.54 6.90
C ASN A 410 15.81 0.26 5.84
N ALA A 411 15.19 1.37 6.23
CA ALA A 411 14.44 2.26 5.36
C ALA A 411 15.26 2.78 4.19
N GLU A 412 16.51 3.18 4.43
CA GLU A 412 17.42 3.69 3.41
C GLU A 412 17.66 2.67 2.30
N ARG A 413 17.74 1.38 2.63
CA ARG A 413 17.99 0.31 1.64
C ARG A 413 16.87 0.15 0.63
N TYR A 414 15.61 0.32 1.02
CA TYR A 414 14.46 0.11 0.12
C TYR A 414 13.77 1.38 -0.37
N LEU A 415 13.94 2.52 0.31
CA LEU A 415 13.35 3.81 -0.09
C LEU A 415 14.36 4.82 -0.64
N GLY A 416 15.64 4.65 -0.29
CA GLY A 416 16.70 5.65 -0.49
C GLY A 416 16.75 6.70 0.62
N SER A 417 17.92 7.33 0.80
CA SER A 417 18.22 8.30 1.88
C SER A 417 17.39 9.59 1.82
N GLU A 418 16.82 9.88 0.67
CA GLU A 418 16.09 11.12 0.37
C GLU A 418 14.57 10.95 0.48
N HIS A 419 14.09 9.86 1.06
CA HIS A 419 12.66 9.59 1.19
C HIS A 419 12.00 10.41 2.32
N PRO A 420 10.76 10.92 2.14
CA PRO A 420 10.01 11.63 3.19
C PRO A 420 9.93 10.90 4.53
N PHE A 421 9.82 9.58 4.50
CA PHE A 421 9.85 8.72 5.69
C PHE A 421 11.13 8.91 6.54
N MET A 422 12.27 9.26 5.92
CA MET A 422 13.49 9.58 6.66
C MET A 422 13.29 10.82 7.53
N GLY A 423 12.57 11.83 7.03
CA GLY A 423 12.22 13.02 7.81
C GLY A 423 11.47 12.70 9.10
N LEU A 424 10.53 11.74 9.07
CA LEU A 424 9.84 11.26 10.27
C LEU A 424 10.80 10.60 11.27
N LEU A 425 11.70 9.73 10.79
CA LEU A 425 12.66 9.04 11.66
C LEU A 425 13.69 10.01 12.26
N LEU A 426 14.19 10.95 11.46
CA LEU A 426 15.11 12.00 11.90
C LEU A 426 14.46 12.92 12.95
N GLU A 427 13.19 13.28 12.78
CA GLU A 427 12.43 14.01 13.80
C GLU A 427 12.37 13.22 15.12
N GLN A 428 12.11 11.91 15.08
CA GLN A 428 12.10 11.07 16.28
C GLN A 428 13.48 10.98 16.94
N ILE A 429 14.57 10.95 16.17
CA ILE A 429 15.94 11.04 16.68
C ILE A 429 16.18 12.40 17.36
N GLY A 430 15.76 13.51 16.72
CA GLY A 430 15.86 14.85 17.29
C GLY A 430 15.15 14.96 18.63
N ARG A 431 13.93 14.39 18.74
CA ARG A 431 13.20 14.31 20.01
C ARG A 431 13.94 13.47 21.05
N ALA A 432 14.57 12.36 20.66
CA ALA A 432 15.34 11.54 21.60
C ALA A 432 16.54 12.29 22.17
N PHE A 433 17.21 13.12 21.36
CA PHE A 433 18.29 13.99 21.83
C PHE A 433 17.79 15.15 22.69
N TYR A 434 16.65 15.75 22.36
CA TYR A 434 16.00 16.77 23.20
C TYR A 434 15.75 16.26 24.63
N PHE A 435 15.18 15.06 24.78
CA PHE A 435 14.97 14.47 26.11
C PHE A 435 16.26 13.99 26.80
N SER A 436 17.37 13.91 26.06
CA SER A 436 18.70 13.64 26.61
C SER A 436 19.49 14.93 26.88
N GLU A 437 18.85 16.10 26.75
CA GLU A 437 19.40 17.45 26.91
C GLU A 437 20.56 17.78 25.94
N ASP A 438 20.73 16.99 24.88
CA ASP A 438 21.70 17.27 23.80
C ASP A 438 21.01 18.13 22.73
N TYR A 439 20.79 19.40 23.08
CA TYR A 439 20.03 20.36 22.27
C TYR A 439 20.69 20.65 20.91
N GLU A 440 22.02 20.62 20.83
CA GLU A 440 22.76 20.81 19.59
C GLU A 440 22.45 19.69 18.59
N LYS A 441 22.52 18.42 19.03
CA LYS A 441 22.13 17.30 18.15
C LYS A 441 20.64 17.31 17.87
N ALA A 442 19.79 17.68 18.83
CA ALA A 442 18.35 17.79 18.61
C ALA A 442 18.04 18.73 17.43
N LEU A 443 18.58 19.95 17.45
CA LEU A 443 18.43 20.93 16.36
C LEU A 443 18.97 20.39 15.04
N LYS A 444 20.17 19.79 15.04
CA LYS A 444 20.76 19.19 13.83
C LYS A 444 19.79 18.20 13.16
N TYR A 445 19.20 17.30 13.93
CA TYR A 445 18.27 16.30 13.38
C TYR A 445 16.91 16.90 12.98
N PHE A 446 16.41 17.91 13.71
CA PHE A 446 15.20 18.62 13.30
C PHE A 446 15.38 19.38 11.99
N TYR A 447 16.51 20.09 11.80
CA TYR A 447 16.79 20.77 10.54
C TYR A 447 17.02 19.80 9.39
N TRP A 448 17.63 18.64 9.63
CA TRP A 448 17.73 17.61 8.61
C TRP A 448 16.36 17.04 8.22
N ALA A 449 15.47 16.82 9.20
CA ALA A 449 14.09 16.43 8.92
C ALA A 449 13.33 17.50 8.11
N LEU A 450 13.49 18.79 8.46
CA LEU A 450 12.92 19.91 7.72
C LEU A 450 13.43 19.98 6.28
N ASP A 451 14.72 19.81 6.06
CA ASP A 451 15.33 19.84 4.72
C ASP A 451 14.74 18.76 3.81
N ILE A 452 14.69 17.50 4.28
CA ILE A 452 14.08 16.41 3.49
C ILE A 452 12.61 16.71 3.21
N ARG A 453 11.85 17.15 4.22
CA ARG A 453 10.41 17.40 4.05
C ARG A 453 10.14 18.59 3.11
N ASN A 454 10.86 19.69 3.24
CA ASN A 454 10.76 20.82 2.32
C ASN A 454 11.10 20.43 0.88
N ARG A 455 12.20 19.70 0.66
CA ARG A 455 12.65 19.31 -0.68
C ARG A 455 11.76 18.28 -1.36
N LYS A 456 11.14 17.37 -0.62
CA LYS A 456 10.41 16.20 -1.19
C LYS A 456 8.90 16.31 -1.17
N ILE A 457 8.38 17.17 -0.31
CA ILE A 457 6.94 17.32 -0.07
C ILE A 457 6.51 18.71 -0.48
N GLY A 458 7.28 19.70 -0.05
CA GLY A 458 6.98 21.09 -0.21
C GLY A 458 6.45 21.72 1.08
N PRO A 459 6.25 23.04 1.05
CA PRO A 459 6.02 23.85 2.24
C PRO A 459 4.67 23.59 2.93
N GLY A 460 3.73 22.91 2.27
CA GLY A 460 2.40 22.58 2.81
C GLY A 460 2.35 21.37 3.74
N ASP A 461 3.45 20.65 3.96
CA ASP A 461 3.47 19.46 4.83
C ASP A 461 3.21 19.82 6.30
N LEU A 462 2.09 19.36 6.86
CA LEU A 462 1.75 19.56 8.27
C LEU A 462 2.84 19.07 9.24
N ALA A 463 3.66 18.09 8.86
CA ALA A 463 4.75 17.65 9.71
C ALA A 463 5.88 18.68 9.83
N ILE A 464 6.05 19.58 8.86
CA ILE A 464 6.95 20.74 8.98
C ILE A 464 6.51 21.61 10.17
N ALA A 465 5.21 21.80 10.34
CA ALA A 465 4.65 22.55 11.48
C ALA A 465 5.03 21.89 12.82
N HIS A 466 4.85 20.56 12.91
CA HIS A 466 5.24 19.81 14.10
C HIS A 466 6.75 19.85 14.39
N ILE A 467 7.59 19.82 13.35
CA ILE A 467 9.04 19.95 13.54
C ILE A 467 9.37 21.36 14.03
N TYR A 468 8.74 22.41 13.52
CA TYR A 468 8.91 23.76 14.04
C TYR A 468 8.53 23.88 15.52
N ILE A 469 7.45 23.21 15.97
CA ILE A 469 7.11 23.15 17.40
C ILE A 469 8.23 22.47 18.20
N ASN A 470 8.82 21.39 17.68
CA ASN A 470 9.93 20.72 18.36
C ASN A 470 11.21 21.59 18.38
N VAL A 471 11.50 22.33 17.32
CA VAL A 471 12.60 23.32 17.27
C VAL A 471 12.36 24.43 18.31
N ALA A 472 11.14 24.96 18.39
CA ALA A 472 10.77 25.96 19.39
C ALA A 472 10.97 25.45 20.83
N ARG A 473 10.63 24.19 21.10
CA ARG A 473 10.88 23.57 22.41
C ARG A 473 12.36 23.53 22.77
N VAL A 474 13.24 23.27 21.80
CA VAL A 474 14.68 23.32 22.03
C VAL A 474 15.10 24.76 22.37
N TYR A 475 14.65 25.73 21.59
CA TYR A 475 14.99 27.13 21.83
C TYR A 475 14.50 27.67 23.17
N LEU A 476 13.29 27.29 23.59
CA LEU A 476 12.80 27.60 24.93
C LEU A 476 13.69 26.98 26.01
N ALA A 477 14.12 25.73 25.82
CA ALA A 477 15.00 25.04 26.78
C ALA A 477 16.41 25.66 26.86
N THR A 478 16.89 26.28 25.77
CA THR A 478 18.19 26.99 25.73
C THR A 478 18.09 28.49 26.05
N GLY A 479 16.89 29.01 26.34
CA GLY A 479 16.66 30.43 26.65
C GLY A 479 16.60 31.38 25.44
N ASN A 480 16.56 30.87 24.21
CA ASN A 480 16.48 31.65 22.98
C ASN A 480 15.01 31.95 22.63
N VAL A 481 14.37 32.85 23.37
CA VAL A 481 12.93 33.12 23.26
C VAL A 481 12.53 33.66 21.89
N GLU A 482 13.37 34.47 21.25
CA GLU A 482 13.10 35.05 19.93
C GLU A 482 12.99 33.98 18.84
N ASP A 483 13.97 33.07 18.77
CA ASP A 483 13.98 31.97 17.80
C ASP A 483 12.83 30.98 18.06
N ALA A 484 12.50 30.76 19.34
CA ALA A 484 11.33 29.97 19.71
C ALA A 484 10.03 30.60 19.19
N ARG A 485 9.88 31.92 19.33
CA ARG A 485 8.72 32.66 18.81
C ARG A 485 8.63 32.53 17.29
N ASN A 486 9.72 32.75 16.58
CA ASN A 486 9.77 32.64 15.12
C ASN A 486 9.38 31.24 14.64
N ALA A 487 9.88 30.19 15.29
CA ALA A 487 9.50 28.81 14.97
C ALA A 487 8.01 28.52 15.24
N LEU A 488 7.45 28.97 16.36
CA LEU A 488 6.02 28.81 16.67
C LEU A 488 5.13 29.59 15.69
N GLN A 489 5.52 30.81 15.31
CA GLN A 489 4.81 31.59 14.29
C GLN A 489 4.85 30.90 12.92
N GLY A 490 5.99 30.33 12.52
CA GLY A 490 6.11 29.52 11.30
C GLY A 490 5.17 28.31 11.32
N SER A 491 5.10 27.59 12.45
CA SER A 491 4.14 26.49 12.62
C SER A 491 2.69 26.96 12.54
N LEU A 492 2.34 28.09 13.16
CA LEU A 492 0.98 28.61 13.18
C LEU A 492 0.54 29.10 11.79
N ALA A 493 1.42 29.78 11.06
CA ALA A 493 1.18 30.20 9.68
C ALA A 493 0.86 28.99 8.80
N LEU A 494 1.64 27.92 8.93
CA LEU A 494 1.42 26.70 8.17
C LEU A 494 0.09 26.02 8.54
N PHE A 495 -0.24 25.90 9.83
CA PHE A 495 -1.54 25.37 10.24
C PHE A 495 -2.72 26.18 9.71
N ARG A 496 -2.63 27.52 9.70
CA ARG A 496 -3.70 28.39 9.20
C ARG A 496 -3.93 28.26 7.69
N ILE A 497 -2.90 27.92 6.92
CA ILE A 497 -3.01 27.70 5.47
C ILE A 497 -3.55 26.29 5.17
N THR A 498 -3.16 25.29 5.96
CA THR A 498 -3.44 23.88 5.64
C THR A 498 -4.67 23.31 6.35
N LEU A 499 -5.06 23.85 7.52
CA LEU A 499 -6.16 23.32 8.33
C LEU A 499 -7.39 24.25 8.33
N PRO A 500 -8.61 23.71 8.50
CA PRO A 500 -9.82 24.52 8.64
C PRO A 500 -9.75 25.49 9.83
N GLN A 501 -10.44 26.63 9.73
CA GLN A 501 -10.58 27.56 10.86
C GLN A 501 -11.22 26.86 12.07
N GLY A 502 -10.65 27.10 13.26
CA GLY A 502 -11.09 26.47 14.50
C GLY A 502 -10.55 25.06 14.74
N HIS A 503 -9.61 24.58 13.92
CA HIS A 503 -8.97 23.29 14.15
C HIS A 503 -8.27 23.25 15.53
N PRO A 504 -8.40 22.16 16.33
CA PRO A 504 -7.87 22.10 17.70
C PRO A 504 -6.37 22.39 17.82
N GLU A 505 -5.56 21.99 16.84
CA GLU A 505 -4.11 22.27 16.82
C GLU A 505 -3.80 23.77 16.69
N ILE A 506 -4.61 24.53 15.93
CA ILE A 506 -4.47 25.99 15.84
C ILE A 506 -4.77 26.59 17.23
N SER A 507 -5.90 26.22 17.83
CA SER A 507 -6.31 26.75 19.13
C SER A 507 -5.34 26.39 20.27
N LYS A 508 -4.78 25.17 20.26
CA LYS A 508 -3.75 24.77 21.22
C LYS A 508 -2.48 25.61 21.10
N LEU A 509 -2.03 25.85 19.86
CA LEU A 509 -0.81 26.60 19.61
C LEU A 509 -0.99 28.09 19.92
N GLU A 510 -2.13 28.68 19.57
CA GLU A 510 -2.49 30.05 19.94
C GLU A 510 -2.57 30.23 21.44
N LYS A 511 -3.18 29.27 22.15
CA LYS A 511 -3.21 29.24 23.61
C LYS A 511 -1.80 29.17 24.20
N LEU A 512 -0.94 28.29 23.67
CA LEU A 512 0.46 28.18 24.10
C LEU A 512 1.22 29.50 23.93
N ILE A 513 1.05 30.20 22.81
CA ILE A 513 1.69 31.50 22.56
C ILE A 513 1.11 32.55 23.51
N ALA A 514 -0.22 32.59 23.70
CA ALA A 514 -0.90 33.57 24.55
C ALA A 514 -0.59 33.41 26.05
N GLU A 515 -0.40 32.18 26.52
CA GLU A 515 -0.07 31.87 27.92
C GLU A 515 1.40 32.21 28.28
N ASN A 516 2.22 32.56 27.29
CA ASN A 516 3.63 32.92 27.48
C ASN A 516 3.85 34.38 27.00
N PRO A 517 3.83 35.38 27.91
CA PRO A 517 3.91 36.80 27.55
C PRO A 517 5.15 37.17 26.73
N GLU A 518 6.27 36.48 26.99
CA GLU A 518 7.53 36.64 26.26
C GLU A 518 7.45 36.14 24.81
N LEU A 519 6.50 35.25 24.49
CA LEU A 519 6.22 34.80 23.12
C LEU A 519 5.17 35.65 22.41
N ALA A 520 4.41 36.47 23.15
CA ALA A 520 3.30 37.28 22.64
C ALA A 520 3.68 38.72 22.23
N SER A 521 4.87 39.21 22.59
CA SER A 521 5.29 40.57 22.23
C SER A 521 5.55 40.70 20.73
N GLU A 522 4.74 41.51 20.05
CA GLU A 522 4.99 41.91 18.66
C GLU A 522 6.31 42.68 18.58
N SER A 523 7.26 42.14 17.82
CA SER A 523 8.31 42.94 17.19
C SER A 523 8.26 42.66 15.68
N PRO A 524 8.59 43.66 14.85
CA PRO A 524 8.11 43.72 13.48
C PRO A 524 8.73 42.60 12.64
N VAL A 525 7.86 41.93 11.89
CA VAL A 525 8.18 40.94 10.86
C VAL A 525 9.39 41.41 10.04
N PRO A 526 10.53 40.68 10.01
CA PRO A 526 11.51 40.85 8.96
C PRO A 526 10.87 40.33 7.67
N THR A 527 10.39 41.27 6.85
CA THR A 527 10.16 41.04 5.43
C THR A 527 11.48 40.69 4.78
N GLU A 528 11.81 39.40 4.67
CA GLU A 528 12.63 38.81 3.60
C GLU A 528 12.87 37.31 3.89
N PHE A 529 12.07 36.47 3.24
CA PHE A 529 12.47 35.12 2.86
C PHE A 529 12.44 35.10 1.33
N SER A 530 13.62 35.21 0.72
CA SER A 530 13.86 34.93 -0.70
C SER A 530 14.54 33.58 -0.85
#